data_AF-A0A846XED0-F1
#
_entry.id   AF-A0A846XED0-F1
#
_cell.length_a   1.000
_cell.length_b   1.000
_cell.length_c   1.000
_cell.angle_alpha   90.00
_cell.angle_beta   90.00
_cell.angle_gamma   90.00
#
_symmetry.space_group_name_H-M   'P 1'
#
loop_
_entity.id
_entity.type
_entity.pdbx_description
1 polymer ?
#
loop_
_entity_poly.entity_id
_entity_poly.type
_entity_poly.pdbx_seq_one_letter_code
_entity_poly.pdbx_strand_id
1 'polypeptide(L)'
;MSAPVLPFEIRSPRLADFAFGSRQHRSAAELPEPGSGAEMWWRAVALGGTGHYAAARIALRRLRASTNDPVLLSLAASTEGSFRRQLGWHARAAHDDGHAAALVLPRLPGASAPEQRCPELVDPTGPARHRRSGLLDGVDTEGVAGAGAEYLPPIDSGAVGFYRVPDLVDAAADALIGLAADALGTGRLALATRLLDRCDGLLDAALPSGSTGAGTVRGRAGSAGIDRSRTFVRLHWVRAETALAGGRADEALAAAEIALAWAERTPSIRHRVKSRLLVAAAAGVAGDTGRAAGLAALVEEQCRESGLVPLRWACAMLRTGLPASGAEPAAEHAHAAADAEACRALISRRGGRFRGSGR
;
A
#
# COMPACT_ATOMS: atom_id res chain seq x y z
N MET A 1 16.15 28.68 43.87
CA MET A 1 16.64 27.65 42.93
C MET A 1 15.47 27.24 42.05
N SER A 2 15.35 27.82 40.85
CA SER A 2 14.31 27.42 39.89
C SER A 2 14.80 26.19 39.15
N ALA A 3 14.06 25.08 39.25
CA ALA A 3 14.28 23.92 38.39
C ALA A 3 14.04 24.33 36.93
N PRO A 4 14.90 23.93 35.99
CA PRO A 4 14.64 24.19 34.58
C PRO A 4 13.44 23.35 34.16
N VAL A 5 12.36 24.02 33.75
CA VAL A 5 11.27 23.39 32.99
C VAL A 5 11.90 22.93 31.70
N LEU A 6 12.06 21.61 31.54
CA LEU A 6 12.47 21.01 30.27
C LEU A 6 11.53 21.54 29.18
N PRO A 7 12.04 22.10 28.07
CA PRO A 7 11.18 22.48 26.97
C PRO A 7 10.42 21.23 26.55
N PHE A 8 9.10 21.33 26.66
CA PHE A 8 8.15 20.39 26.10
C PHE A 8 8.54 20.21 24.62
N GLU A 9 9.23 19.12 24.29
CA GLU A 9 9.43 18.70 22.90
C GLU A 9 8.05 18.33 22.36
N ILE A 10 7.24 19.33 22.03
CA ILE A 10 6.11 19.20 21.13
C ILE A 10 6.71 18.97 19.76
N ARG A 11 7.20 17.75 19.50
CA ARG A 11 7.19 17.25 18.13
C ARG A 11 5.70 17.18 17.77
N SER A 12 5.16 18.21 17.11
CA SER A 12 3.81 18.16 16.57
C SER A 12 3.64 16.82 15.85
N PRO A 13 2.59 16.03 16.17
CA PRO A 13 2.49 14.68 15.63
C PRO A 13 2.44 14.76 14.11
N ARG A 14 3.42 14.14 13.43
CA ARG A 14 3.56 14.28 11.98
C ARG A 14 2.40 13.55 11.32
N LEU A 15 1.87 14.09 10.22
CA LEU A 15 0.79 13.43 9.47
C LEU A 15 1.15 12.00 9.04
N ALA A 16 2.44 11.72 8.86
CA ALA A 16 2.96 10.38 8.62
C ALA A 16 2.70 9.40 9.77
N ASP A 17 2.74 9.83 11.04
CA ASP A 17 2.43 8.99 12.21
C ASP A 17 0.95 8.56 12.19
N PHE A 18 0.04 9.44 11.80
CA PHE A 18 -1.38 9.08 11.65
C PHE A 18 -1.61 8.15 10.46
N ALA A 19 -0.84 8.32 9.39
CA ALA A 19 -0.96 7.50 8.19
C ALA A 19 -0.37 6.09 8.37
N PHE A 20 0.77 5.97 9.05
CA PHE A 20 1.61 4.77 9.08
C PHE A 20 2.24 4.45 10.44
N GLY A 21 1.93 5.20 11.50
CA GLY A 21 2.37 4.92 12.86
C GLY A 21 1.35 4.16 13.70
N SER A 22 1.60 4.12 15.00
CA SER A 22 0.74 3.46 16.00
C SER A 22 -0.45 4.32 16.40
N ARG A 23 -0.39 5.63 16.15
CA ARG A 23 -1.44 6.60 16.48
C ARG A 23 -2.50 6.64 15.39
N GLN A 24 -3.77 6.69 15.79
CA GLN A 24 -4.89 7.00 14.91
C GLN A 24 -5.61 8.26 15.41
N HIS A 25 -6.39 8.88 14.53
CA HIS A 25 -7.25 10.02 14.85
C HIS A 25 -8.71 9.56 14.93
N ARG A 26 -9.51 10.20 15.77
CA ARG A 26 -10.96 9.91 15.88
C ARG A 26 -11.80 10.81 14.97
N SER A 27 -11.31 12.02 14.72
CA SER A 27 -11.94 13.02 13.87
C SER A 27 -10.94 13.72 12.95
N ALA A 28 -11.43 14.24 11.82
CA ALA A 28 -10.60 14.98 10.87
C ALA A 28 -10.00 16.28 11.46
N ALA A 29 -10.60 16.81 12.53
CA ALA A 29 -10.15 18.02 13.22
C ALA A 29 -8.89 17.79 14.08
N GLU A 30 -8.61 16.54 14.48
CA GLU A 30 -7.40 16.19 15.25
C GLU A 30 -6.13 16.15 14.38
N LEU A 31 -6.29 16.11 13.06
CA LEU A 31 -5.16 16.05 12.13
C LEU A 31 -4.61 17.46 11.86
N PRO A 32 -3.27 17.68 11.95
CA PRO A 32 -2.65 18.95 11.59
C PRO A 32 -2.95 19.38 10.15
N GLU A 33 -3.02 20.69 9.90
CA GLU A 33 -3.10 21.20 8.52
C GLU A 33 -1.80 20.87 7.75
N PRO A 34 -1.89 20.34 6.52
CA PRO A 34 -0.72 19.94 5.76
C PRO A 34 0.00 21.16 5.16
N GLY A 35 1.32 21.24 5.31
CA GLY A 35 2.18 22.28 4.73
C GLY A 35 2.80 21.89 3.38
N SER A 36 2.73 20.62 2.98
CA SER A 36 3.34 20.09 1.76
C SER A 36 2.46 19.05 1.04
N GLY A 37 2.80 18.74 -0.21
CA GLY A 37 2.10 17.69 -0.98
C GLY A 37 2.20 16.30 -0.32
N ALA A 38 3.37 15.94 0.21
CA ALA A 38 3.54 14.69 0.96
C ALA A 38 2.63 14.62 2.19
N GLU A 39 2.51 15.71 2.93
CA GLU A 39 1.61 15.81 4.08
C GLU A 39 0.13 15.74 3.68
N MET A 40 -0.27 16.36 2.57
CA MET A 40 -1.63 16.20 2.03
C MET A 40 -1.94 14.73 1.69
N TRP A 41 -0.95 14.01 1.13
CA TRP A 41 -1.09 12.57 0.87
C TRP A 41 -1.23 11.76 2.16
N TRP A 42 -0.35 11.96 3.15
CA TRP A 42 -0.46 11.29 4.45
C TRP A 42 -1.79 11.58 5.16
N ARG A 43 -2.24 12.84 5.12
CA ARG A 43 -3.56 13.23 5.64
C ARG A 43 -4.68 12.45 4.95
N ALA A 44 -4.64 12.32 3.62
CA ALA A 44 -5.63 11.54 2.88
C ALA A 44 -5.60 10.05 3.27
N VAL A 45 -4.41 9.45 3.41
CA VAL A 45 -4.23 8.06 3.84
C VAL A 45 -4.79 7.84 5.26
N ALA A 46 -4.47 8.73 6.19
CA ALA A 46 -4.97 8.69 7.56
C ALA A 46 -6.50 8.80 7.61
N LEU A 47 -7.09 9.78 6.91
CA LEU A 47 -8.54 9.97 6.83
C LEU A 47 -9.25 8.76 6.22
N GLY A 48 -8.73 8.23 5.11
CA GLY A 48 -9.28 7.05 4.46
C GLY A 48 -9.21 5.80 5.35
N GLY A 49 -8.12 5.63 6.10
CA GLY A 49 -7.94 4.51 7.04
C GLY A 49 -9.01 4.43 8.14
N THR A 50 -9.56 5.57 8.56
CA THR A 50 -10.66 5.63 9.56
C THR A 50 -12.04 5.85 8.94
N GLY A 51 -12.14 5.75 7.60
CA GLY A 51 -13.39 5.82 6.85
C GLY A 51 -13.90 7.22 6.52
N HIS A 52 -13.10 8.28 6.72
CA HIS A 52 -13.44 9.67 6.38
C HIS A 52 -13.26 9.97 4.88
N TYR A 53 -13.92 9.21 4.01
CA TYR A 53 -13.68 9.24 2.57
C TYR A 53 -13.94 10.60 1.90
N ALA A 54 -14.96 11.36 2.31
CA ALA A 54 -15.20 12.70 1.75
C ALA A 54 -14.02 13.64 2.03
N ALA A 55 -13.55 13.68 3.27
CA ALA A 55 -12.41 14.49 3.68
C ALA A 55 -11.11 14.03 3.01
N ALA A 56 -10.90 12.71 2.93
CA ALA A 56 -9.75 12.13 2.26
C ALA A 56 -9.69 12.53 0.77
N ARG A 57 -10.82 12.48 0.06
CA ARG A 57 -10.90 12.93 -1.35
C ARG A 57 -10.68 14.43 -1.52
N ILE A 58 -11.09 15.25 -0.56
CA ILE A 58 -10.76 16.69 -0.56
C ILE A 58 -9.24 16.88 -0.44
N ALA A 59 -8.57 16.16 0.46
CA ALA A 59 -7.11 16.21 0.60
C ALA A 59 -6.40 15.77 -0.70
N LEU A 60 -6.84 14.68 -1.34
CA LEU A 60 -6.31 14.24 -2.63
C LEU A 60 -6.55 15.25 -3.76
N ARG A 61 -7.71 15.93 -3.78
CA ARG A 61 -7.97 17.00 -4.76
C ARG A 61 -7.04 18.18 -4.58
N ARG A 62 -6.82 18.62 -3.34
CA ARG A 62 -5.88 19.71 -3.03
C ARG A 62 -4.45 19.35 -3.43
N LEU A 63 -4.01 18.14 -3.10
CA LEU A 63 -2.72 17.59 -3.51
C LEU A 63 -2.53 17.66 -5.03
N ARG A 64 -3.48 17.13 -5.80
CA ARG A 64 -3.40 17.12 -7.27
C ARG A 64 -3.35 18.53 -7.88
N ALA A 65 -3.96 19.51 -7.22
CA ALA A 65 -3.91 20.90 -7.65
C ALA A 65 -2.61 21.62 -7.27
N SER A 66 -1.82 21.07 -6.33
CA SER A 66 -0.65 21.74 -5.76
C SER A 66 0.70 21.18 -6.22
N THR A 67 0.74 20.14 -7.06
CA THR A 67 2.00 19.50 -7.48
C THR A 67 1.95 18.98 -8.91
N ASN A 68 3.11 19.00 -9.57
CA ASN A 68 3.37 18.32 -10.84
C ASN A 68 4.28 17.08 -10.67
N ASP A 69 4.63 16.72 -9.43
CA ASP A 69 5.47 15.55 -9.14
C ASP A 69 4.72 14.26 -9.53
N PRO A 70 5.24 13.49 -10.52
CA PRO A 70 4.58 12.27 -10.98
C PRO A 70 4.44 11.21 -9.88
N VAL A 71 5.36 11.17 -8.91
CA VAL A 71 5.31 10.22 -7.79
C VAL A 71 4.13 10.54 -6.88
N LEU A 72 4.01 11.79 -6.42
CA LEU A 72 2.88 12.22 -5.59
C LEU A 72 1.53 12.10 -6.31
N LEU A 73 1.47 12.41 -7.61
CA LEU A 73 0.26 12.26 -8.42
C LEU A 73 -0.14 10.77 -8.56
N SER A 74 0.84 9.88 -8.75
CA SER A 74 0.60 8.43 -8.78
C SER A 74 0.11 7.91 -7.43
N LEU A 75 0.75 8.29 -6.33
CA LEU A 75 0.31 7.93 -4.98
C LEU A 75 -1.12 8.42 -4.69
N ALA A 76 -1.46 9.63 -5.15
CA ALA A 76 -2.80 10.19 -5.03
C ALA A 76 -3.84 9.36 -5.80
N ALA A 77 -3.53 8.98 -7.05
CA ALA A 77 -4.40 8.17 -7.90
C ALA A 77 -4.58 6.76 -7.30
N SER A 78 -3.51 6.08 -6.89
CA SER A 78 -3.62 4.76 -6.26
C SER A 78 -4.33 4.80 -4.90
N THR A 79 -4.27 5.91 -4.18
CA THR A 79 -5.04 6.10 -2.94
C THR A 79 -6.54 6.24 -3.23
N GLU A 80 -6.93 6.99 -4.29
CA GLU A 80 -8.31 7.06 -4.76
C GLU A 80 -8.84 5.69 -5.22
N GLY A 81 -8.03 4.95 -6.00
CA GLY A 81 -8.33 3.58 -6.42
C GLY A 81 -8.56 2.66 -5.23
N SER A 82 -7.70 2.72 -4.21
CA SER A 82 -7.88 1.98 -2.95
C SER A 82 -9.20 2.32 -2.25
N PHE A 83 -9.61 3.60 -2.21
CA PHE A 83 -10.90 3.98 -1.61
C PHE A 83 -12.08 3.37 -2.38
N ARG A 84 -12.01 3.36 -3.70
CA ARG A 84 -13.06 2.76 -4.55
C ARG A 84 -13.12 1.24 -4.39
N ARG A 85 -11.98 0.55 -4.33
CA ARG A 85 -11.92 -0.90 -4.11
C ARG A 85 -12.54 -1.32 -2.78
N GLN A 86 -12.22 -0.60 -1.70
CA GLN A 86 -12.81 -0.86 -0.37
C GLN A 86 -14.33 -0.73 -0.35
N LEU A 87 -14.89 0.02 -1.30
CA LEU A 87 -16.32 0.23 -1.45
C LEU A 87 -16.93 -0.66 -2.57
N GLY A 88 -16.17 -1.59 -3.14
CA GLY A 88 -16.61 -2.56 -4.15
C GLY A 88 -16.58 -2.08 -5.60
N TRP A 89 -15.97 -0.92 -5.90
CA TRP A 89 -15.94 -0.32 -7.25
C TRP A 89 -14.66 -0.65 -8.04
N HIS A 90 -14.33 -1.93 -8.17
CA HIS A 90 -13.08 -2.40 -8.81
C HIS A 90 -12.88 -1.90 -10.25
N ALA A 91 -13.91 -1.90 -11.08
CA ALA A 91 -13.80 -1.42 -12.46
C ALA A 91 -13.45 0.08 -12.55
N ARG A 92 -13.93 0.89 -11.60
CA ARG A 92 -13.59 2.33 -11.53
C ARG A 92 -12.21 2.55 -10.93
N ALA A 93 -11.86 1.77 -9.91
CA ALA A 93 -10.53 1.80 -9.32
C ALA A 93 -9.44 1.44 -10.35
N ALA A 94 -9.71 0.51 -11.27
CA ALA A 94 -8.79 0.16 -12.35
C ALA A 94 -8.40 1.37 -13.22
N HIS A 95 -9.29 2.36 -13.38
CA HIS A 95 -8.97 3.59 -14.08
C HIS A 95 -7.98 4.46 -13.27
N ASP A 96 -8.22 4.60 -11.96
CA ASP A 96 -7.35 5.36 -11.07
C ASP A 96 -5.96 4.70 -10.96
N ASP A 97 -5.90 3.37 -10.74
CA ASP A 97 -4.65 2.61 -10.62
C ASP A 97 -3.93 2.49 -11.99
N GLY A 98 -4.66 2.48 -13.11
CA GLY A 98 -4.09 2.59 -14.45
C GLY A 98 -3.48 3.96 -14.75
N HIS A 99 -4.14 5.04 -14.33
CA HIS A 99 -3.60 6.39 -14.40
C HIS A 99 -2.34 6.54 -13.53
N ALA A 100 -2.35 5.98 -12.31
CA ALA A 100 -1.17 5.91 -11.45
C ALA A 100 0.00 5.24 -12.19
N ALA A 101 -0.23 4.04 -12.75
CA ALA A 101 0.79 3.30 -13.49
C ALA A 101 1.35 4.10 -14.68
N ALA A 102 0.50 4.79 -15.45
CA ALA A 102 0.91 5.62 -16.58
C ALA A 102 1.83 6.79 -16.18
N LEU A 103 1.69 7.31 -14.96
CA LEU A 103 2.53 8.39 -14.44
C LEU A 103 3.94 7.91 -14.08
N VAL A 104 4.14 6.65 -13.66
CA VAL A 104 5.40 6.22 -13.04
C VAL A 104 6.13 5.10 -13.79
N LEU A 105 5.42 4.15 -14.41
CA LEU A 105 6.07 3.02 -15.09
C LEU A 105 7.01 3.44 -16.23
N PRO A 106 6.66 4.41 -17.09
CA PRO A 106 7.57 4.86 -18.15
C PRO A 106 8.83 5.57 -17.64
N ARG A 107 8.86 5.95 -16.36
CA ARG A 107 9.96 6.70 -15.75
C ARG A 107 10.94 5.78 -14.99
N LEU A 108 10.61 4.49 -14.85
CA LEU A 108 11.50 3.54 -14.19
C LEU A 108 12.79 3.36 -15.01
N PRO A 109 13.96 3.24 -14.35
CA PRO A 109 15.21 2.91 -15.04
C PRO A 109 15.05 1.62 -15.86
N GLY A 110 15.49 1.65 -17.13
CA GLY A 110 15.37 0.51 -18.03
C GLY A 110 14.00 0.33 -18.70
N ALA A 111 13.02 1.20 -18.44
CA ALA A 111 11.85 1.30 -19.30
C ALA A 111 12.31 1.80 -20.68
N SER A 112 12.28 0.92 -21.69
CA SER A 112 12.49 1.35 -23.07
C SER A 112 11.55 2.51 -23.35
N ALA A 113 12.09 3.64 -23.84
CA ALA A 113 11.24 4.70 -24.37
C ALA A 113 10.26 4.04 -25.36
N PRO A 114 8.97 4.43 -25.38
CA PRO A 114 8.11 4.00 -26.46
C PRO A 114 8.83 4.40 -27.74
N GLU A 115 9.35 3.43 -28.48
CA GLU A 115 9.82 3.67 -29.83
C GLU A 115 8.68 4.42 -30.50
N GLN A 116 8.94 5.66 -30.91
CA GLN A 116 8.11 6.29 -31.91
C GLN A 116 8.23 5.39 -33.13
N ARG A 117 7.37 4.38 -33.22
CA ARG A 117 7.09 3.70 -34.47
C ARG A 117 6.39 4.74 -35.33
N CYS A 118 7.20 5.53 -36.03
CA CYS A 118 6.80 6.03 -37.32
C CYS A 118 6.32 4.80 -38.12
N PRO A 119 5.19 4.86 -38.83
CA PRO A 119 4.85 3.78 -39.74
C PRO A 119 5.98 3.70 -40.75
N GLU A 120 6.83 2.68 -40.62
CA GLU A 120 7.87 2.38 -41.58
C GLU A 120 7.12 2.04 -42.88
N LEU A 121 7.22 2.92 -43.87
CA LEU A 121 6.82 2.60 -45.24
C LEU A 121 7.68 1.41 -45.65
N VAL A 122 7.06 0.22 -45.67
CA VAL A 122 7.69 -1.00 -46.15
C VAL A 122 8.04 -0.78 -47.63
N ASP A 123 9.32 -0.56 -47.92
CA ASP A 123 9.87 -0.66 -49.27
C ASP A 123 10.02 -2.17 -49.58
N PRO A 124 9.22 -2.73 -50.52
CA PRO A 124 9.23 -4.16 -50.79
C PRO A 124 10.47 -4.63 -51.59
N THR A 125 11.51 -3.80 -51.80
CA THR A 125 12.63 -4.14 -52.69
C THR A 125 14.05 -4.03 -52.11
N GLY A 126 14.22 -3.84 -50.80
CA GLY A 126 15.56 -3.74 -50.18
C GLY A 126 16.13 -5.07 -49.65
N PRO A 127 17.38 -5.47 -49.98
CA PRO A 127 17.99 -6.68 -49.44
C PRO A 127 18.40 -6.54 -47.97
N ALA A 128 18.19 -7.63 -47.22
CA ALA A 128 18.41 -7.74 -45.77
C ALA A 128 19.82 -7.31 -45.33
N ARG A 129 19.91 -6.35 -44.40
CA ARG A 129 21.17 -5.92 -43.79
C ARG A 129 21.28 -6.41 -42.36
N HIS A 130 22.12 -7.43 -42.16
CA HIS A 130 22.71 -7.74 -40.87
C HIS A 130 23.55 -6.55 -40.38
N ARG A 131 23.37 -6.11 -39.13
CA ARG A 131 24.37 -5.27 -38.45
C ARG A 131 24.98 -5.99 -37.26
N ARG A 132 26.29 -6.16 -37.38
CA ARG A 132 27.24 -6.64 -36.37
C ARG A 132 27.47 -5.60 -35.28
N SER A 133 27.79 -6.13 -34.10
CA SER A 133 28.44 -5.50 -32.96
C SER A 133 29.75 -4.78 -33.34
N GLY A 134 30.03 -3.64 -32.71
CA GLY A 134 31.26 -2.87 -32.84
C GLY A 134 31.53 -2.06 -31.56
N LEU A 135 32.72 -2.25 -31.03
CA LEU A 135 33.25 -1.89 -29.71
C LEU A 135 34.13 -0.63 -29.80
N LEU A 136 34.05 0.23 -28.77
CA LEU A 136 35.03 1.20 -28.18
C LEU A 136 35.87 2.17 -29.05
N ASP A 137 35.81 3.45 -28.65
CA ASP A 137 36.91 4.39 -28.28
C ASP A 137 36.19 5.66 -27.75
N GLY A 138 36.58 6.43 -26.74
CA GLY A 138 37.86 6.66 -26.08
C GLY A 138 38.12 8.19 -26.04
N VAL A 139 38.39 8.72 -24.84
CA VAL A 139 39.16 9.94 -24.50
C VAL A 139 38.43 11.13 -23.82
N ASP A 140 39.10 11.54 -22.74
CA ASP A 140 38.84 12.38 -21.58
C ASP A 140 38.87 13.91 -21.81
N THR A 141 38.38 14.70 -20.82
CA THR A 141 39.20 15.57 -19.91
C THR A 141 38.38 16.56 -19.06
N GLU A 142 38.77 16.62 -17.76
CA GLU A 142 38.84 17.77 -16.80
C GLU A 142 37.59 18.62 -16.46
N GLY A 143 37.25 19.02 -15.22
CA GLY A 143 37.93 19.06 -13.92
C GLY A 143 37.93 20.49 -13.35
N VAL A 144 37.08 20.82 -12.36
CA VAL A 144 37.31 21.97 -11.42
C VAL A 144 36.63 21.71 -10.07
N ALA A 145 37.37 22.00 -9.00
CA ALA A 145 37.06 21.87 -7.58
C ALA A 145 36.41 23.14 -6.97
N GLY A 146 35.82 23.01 -5.76
CA GLY A 146 35.86 24.10 -4.76
C GLY A 146 34.63 24.33 -3.86
N ALA A 147 34.72 23.82 -2.63
CA ALA A 147 34.32 24.41 -1.34
C ALA A 147 32.85 24.75 -1.00
N GLY A 148 32.42 24.26 0.18
CA GLY A 148 31.24 24.72 0.90
C GLY A 148 30.78 23.74 1.98
N ALA A 149 31.52 23.64 3.09
CA ALA A 149 31.14 22.83 4.25
C ALA A 149 29.97 23.49 4.98
N GLU A 150 28.75 22.97 4.78
CA GLU A 150 27.57 23.34 5.56
C GLU A 150 27.44 22.41 6.77
N TYR A 151 27.44 23.04 7.94
CA TYR A 151 27.27 22.42 9.25
C TYR A 151 25.87 21.79 9.38
N LEU A 152 25.78 20.46 9.26
CA LEU A 152 24.57 19.70 9.61
C LEU A 152 24.52 19.47 11.12
N PRO A 153 23.38 19.74 11.79
CA PRO A 153 23.21 19.37 13.19
C PRO A 153 23.22 17.84 13.35
N PRO A 154 23.58 17.32 14.55
CA PRO A 154 23.76 15.90 14.77
C PRO A 154 22.48 15.12 14.46
N ILE A 155 22.61 14.11 13.61
CA ILE A 155 21.56 13.14 13.30
C ILE A 155 21.25 12.39 14.59
N ASP A 156 20.09 12.68 15.17
CA ASP A 156 19.49 11.92 16.26
C ASP A 156 19.26 10.48 15.76
N SER A 157 20.22 9.62 16.06
CA SER A 157 20.31 8.21 15.67
C SER A 157 19.33 7.33 16.45
N GLY A 158 18.04 7.68 16.38
CA GLY A 158 16.94 6.97 17.05
C GLY A 158 15.65 6.83 16.24
N ALA A 159 15.50 7.47 15.07
CA ALA A 159 14.29 7.36 14.23
C ALA A 159 14.53 7.55 12.72
N VAL A 160 15.63 7.01 12.19
CA VAL A 160 15.86 6.93 10.74
C VAL A 160 15.05 5.76 10.16
N GLY A 161 14.00 6.05 9.37
CA GLY A 161 13.43 5.06 8.43
C GLY A 161 11.92 5.06 8.20
N PHE A 162 11.08 5.32 9.21
CA PHE A 162 9.66 4.94 9.08
C PHE A 162 8.75 5.90 8.29
N TYR A 163 9.17 7.13 8.03
CA TYR A 163 8.32 8.15 7.40
C TYR A 163 8.97 8.83 6.21
N ARG A 164 9.59 8.02 5.34
CA ARG A 164 10.05 8.46 4.03
C ARG A 164 8.85 8.68 3.10
N VAL A 165 8.86 9.76 2.32
CA VAL A 165 7.95 9.88 1.16
C VAL A 165 8.30 8.77 0.17
N PRO A 166 7.33 7.95 -0.28
CA PRO A 166 7.62 6.88 -1.22
C PRO A 166 8.27 7.41 -2.49
N ASP A 167 9.23 6.66 -3.03
CA ASP A 167 9.90 7.02 -4.28
C ASP A 167 9.16 6.49 -5.53
N LEU A 168 9.80 6.64 -6.68
CA LEU A 168 9.28 6.16 -7.96
C LEU A 168 9.03 4.64 -7.98
N VAL A 169 9.92 3.84 -7.37
CA VAL A 169 9.76 2.38 -7.28
C VAL A 169 8.58 2.04 -6.38
N ASP A 170 8.46 2.71 -5.24
CA ASP A 170 7.32 2.51 -4.34
C ASP A 170 5.99 2.87 -5.00
N ALA A 171 5.94 3.99 -5.74
CA ALA A 171 4.74 4.42 -6.46
C ALA A 171 4.38 3.47 -7.61
N ALA A 172 5.37 2.97 -8.35
CA ALA A 172 5.16 1.98 -9.40
C ALA A 172 4.66 0.65 -8.84
N ALA A 173 5.23 0.19 -7.72
CA ALA A 173 4.78 -1.00 -7.04
C ALA A 173 3.33 -0.83 -6.51
N ASP A 174 3.02 0.31 -5.88
CA ASP A 174 1.65 0.59 -5.41
C ASP A 174 0.63 0.59 -6.55
N ALA A 175 0.98 1.12 -7.72
CA ALA A 175 0.13 1.10 -8.92
C ALA A 175 -0.07 -0.31 -9.48
N LEU A 176 0.99 -1.12 -9.57
CA LEU A 176 0.90 -2.53 -10.02
C LEU A 176 0.06 -3.38 -9.06
N ILE A 177 0.27 -3.21 -7.75
CA ILE A 177 -0.52 -3.88 -6.71
C ILE A 177 -1.98 -3.44 -6.77
N GLY A 178 -2.24 -2.16 -7.03
CA GLY A 178 -3.58 -1.61 -7.23
C GLY A 178 -4.30 -2.25 -8.41
N LEU A 179 -3.66 -2.25 -9.59
CA LEU A 179 -4.17 -2.92 -10.78
C LEU A 179 -4.41 -4.42 -10.56
N ALA A 180 -3.53 -5.10 -9.80
CA ALA A 180 -3.73 -6.50 -9.45
C ALA A 180 -4.98 -6.70 -8.59
N ALA A 181 -5.20 -5.85 -7.58
CA ALA A 181 -6.38 -5.89 -6.73
C ALA A 181 -7.68 -5.59 -7.51
N ASP A 182 -7.62 -4.75 -8.54
CA ASP A 182 -8.76 -4.48 -9.42
C ASP A 182 -9.04 -5.64 -10.39
N ALA A 183 -7.99 -6.26 -10.92
CA ALA A 183 -8.11 -7.48 -11.71
C ALA A 183 -8.75 -8.60 -10.88
N LEU A 184 -8.28 -8.80 -9.64
CA LEU A 184 -8.86 -9.71 -8.67
C LEU A 184 -10.35 -9.42 -8.43
N GLY A 185 -10.72 -8.19 -8.09
CA GLY A 185 -12.12 -7.82 -7.82
C GLY A 185 -13.04 -7.83 -9.05
N THR A 186 -12.50 -8.08 -10.24
CA THR A 186 -13.25 -8.32 -11.48
C THR A 186 -13.14 -9.78 -11.96
N GLY A 187 -12.64 -10.69 -11.13
CA GLY A 187 -12.54 -12.13 -11.42
C GLY A 187 -11.37 -12.52 -12.33
N ARG A 188 -10.47 -11.58 -12.68
CA ARG A 188 -9.34 -11.81 -13.59
C ARG A 188 -8.09 -12.27 -12.84
N LEU A 189 -8.18 -13.44 -12.19
CA LEU A 189 -7.13 -13.96 -11.30
C LEU A 189 -5.77 -14.11 -11.98
N ALA A 190 -5.72 -14.64 -13.20
CA ALA A 190 -4.47 -14.79 -13.95
C ALA A 190 -3.79 -13.44 -14.27
N LEU A 191 -4.58 -12.38 -14.50
CA LEU A 191 -4.03 -11.04 -14.68
C LEU A 191 -3.50 -10.48 -13.35
N ALA A 192 -4.23 -10.69 -12.25
CA ALA A 192 -3.78 -10.29 -10.91
C ALA A 192 -2.42 -10.93 -10.58
N THR A 193 -2.27 -12.24 -10.77
CA THR A 193 -0.99 -12.94 -10.54
C THR A 193 0.15 -12.35 -11.35
N ARG A 194 -0.01 -12.17 -12.66
CA ARG A 194 1.04 -11.59 -13.52
C ARG A 194 1.46 -10.17 -13.09
N LEU A 195 0.52 -9.35 -12.64
CA LEU A 195 0.81 -8.00 -12.14
C LEU A 195 1.58 -8.03 -10.81
N LEU A 196 1.25 -8.98 -9.92
CA LEU A 196 1.97 -9.19 -8.66
C LEU A 196 3.39 -9.71 -8.91
N ASP A 197 3.58 -10.62 -9.86
CA ASP A 197 4.90 -11.13 -10.24
C ASP A 197 5.77 -10.03 -10.85
N ARG A 198 5.18 -9.17 -11.69
CA ARG A 198 5.87 -7.97 -12.21
C ARG A 198 6.26 -7.01 -11.09
N CYS A 199 5.40 -6.84 -10.08
CA CYS A 199 5.72 -6.02 -8.91
C CYS A 199 6.87 -6.64 -8.09
N ASP A 200 6.88 -7.96 -7.90
CA ASP A 200 7.96 -8.65 -7.17
C ASP A 200 9.30 -8.48 -7.90
N GLY A 201 9.33 -8.68 -9.22
CA GLY A 201 10.52 -8.47 -10.04
C GLY A 201 11.03 -7.02 -10.02
N LEU A 202 10.11 -6.04 -9.99
CA LEU A 202 10.47 -4.63 -9.80
C LEU A 202 11.16 -4.38 -8.45
N LEU A 203 10.63 -4.95 -7.38
CA LEU A 203 11.20 -4.79 -6.03
C LEU A 203 12.54 -5.50 -5.90
N ASP A 204 12.69 -6.69 -6.50
CA ASP A 204 13.94 -7.44 -6.52
C ASP A 204 15.03 -6.69 -7.30
N ALA A 205 14.71 -6.09 -8.45
CA ALA A 205 15.65 -5.27 -9.22
C ALA A 205 16.08 -3.98 -8.50
N ALA A 206 15.28 -3.50 -7.56
CA ALA A 206 15.58 -2.31 -6.76
C ALA A 206 16.39 -2.61 -5.48
N LEU A 207 16.74 -3.87 -5.23
CA LEU A 207 17.65 -4.25 -4.14
C LEU A 207 19.11 -4.07 -4.60
N PRO A 208 20.02 -3.61 -3.70
CA PRO A 208 21.44 -3.52 -4.03
C PRO A 208 21.99 -4.89 -4.45
N SER A 209 22.70 -4.94 -5.58
CA SER A 209 23.37 -6.16 -6.07
C SER A 209 24.39 -6.63 -5.02
N GLY A 210 24.15 -7.79 -4.39
CA GLY A 210 25.02 -8.35 -3.35
C GLY A 210 24.33 -9.15 -2.24
N SER A 211 23.00 -9.22 -2.21
CA SER A 211 22.22 -9.93 -1.17
C SER A 211 21.80 -11.37 -1.52
N THR A 212 22.34 -11.95 -2.61
CA THR A 212 22.00 -13.30 -3.06
C THR A 212 22.78 -14.38 -2.31
N GLY A 213 22.41 -14.61 -1.05
CA GLY A 213 22.63 -15.90 -0.38
C GLY A 213 21.35 -16.72 -0.46
N ALA A 214 21.35 -17.83 -1.20
CA ALA A 214 20.25 -18.79 -1.25
C ALA A 214 19.85 -19.21 0.18
N GLY A 215 18.65 -18.84 0.61
CA GLY A 215 18.13 -19.13 1.95
C GLY A 215 18.07 -17.95 2.93
N THR A 216 18.50 -16.75 2.55
CA THR A 216 18.41 -15.57 3.45
C THR A 216 17.02 -14.94 3.36
N VAL A 217 16.33 -14.79 4.49
CA VAL A 217 15.03 -14.09 4.61
C VAL A 217 15.08 -12.76 3.85
N ARG A 218 14.24 -12.62 2.81
CA ARG A 218 14.03 -11.38 2.05
C ARG A 218 13.87 -10.22 3.05
N GLY A 219 14.76 -9.24 3.01
CA GLY A 219 14.69 -8.06 3.87
C GLY A 219 15.57 -8.06 5.12
N ARG A 220 16.73 -8.75 5.12
CA ARG A 220 17.74 -8.42 6.14
C ARG A 220 18.16 -6.97 5.91
N ALA A 221 17.85 -6.12 6.89
CA ALA A 221 18.43 -4.79 7.05
C ALA A 221 19.95 -4.95 7.26
N GLY A 222 20.67 -5.15 6.15
CA GLY A 222 22.08 -4.81 6.05
C GLY A 222 22.19 -3.30 5.84
N SER A 223 23.22 -2.69 6.40
CA SER A 223 23.50 -1.26 6.34
C SER A 223 23.25 -0.66 4.94
N ALA A 224 22.36 0.35 4.86
CA ALA A 224 22.02 1.18 3.70
C ALA A 224 20.91 0.70 2.72
N GLY A 225 20.06 -0.26 3.06
CA GLY A 225 18.86 -0.58 2.27
C GLY A 225 17.68 0.39 2.52
N ILE A 226 16.97 0.79 1.45
CA ILE A 226 15.69 1.53 1.55
C ILE A 226 14.60 0.59 2.13
N ASP A 227 13.95 0.99 3.22
CA ASP A 227 12.81 0.25 3.79
C ASP A 227 11.58 0.32 2.86
N ARG A 228 11.15 -0.84 2.36
CA ARG A 228 9.95 -1.02 1.52
C ARG A 228 8.91 -1.93 2.18
N SER A 229 8.93 -2.06 3.50
CA SER A 229 8.02 -2.94 4.25
C SER A 229 6.54 -2.68 3.91
N ARG A 230 6.12 -1.41 3.77
CA ARG A 230 4.74 -1.05 3.34
C ARG A 230 4.35 -1.75 2.05
N THR A 231 5.24 -1.73 1.07
CA THR A 231 5.00 -2.26 -0.27
C THR A 231 4.92 -3.78 -0.23
N PHE A 232 5.82 -4.45 0.51
CA PHE A 232 5.78 -5.90 0.71
C PHE A 232 4.52 -6.37 1.44
N VAL A 233 4.08 -5.66 2.49
CA VAL A 233 2.79 -5.96 3.16
C VAL A 233 1.64 -5.95 2.15
N ARG A 234 1.56 -4.90 1.33
CA ARG A 234 0.47 -4.73 0.35
C ARG A 234 0.53 -5.76 -0.77
N LEU A 235 1.73 -6.09 -1.26
CA LEU A 235 1.94 -7.13 -2.27
C LEU A 235 1.39 -8.47 -1.76
N HIS A 236 1.76 -8.85 -0.53
CA HIS A 236 1.35 -10.12 0.05
C HIS A 236 -0.13 -10.15 0.45
N TRP A 237 -0.75 -9.00 0.78
CA TRP A 237 -2.21 -8.95 0.93
C TRP A 237 -2.93 -9.35 -0.35
N VAL A 238 -2.55 -8.77 -1.49
CA VAL A 238 -3.24 -9.06 -2.76
C VAL A 238 -2.90 -10.47 -3.25
N ARG A 239 -1.70 -11.01 -2.97
CA ARG A 239 -1.37 -12.43 -3.19
C ARG A 239 -2.31 -13.35 -2.39
N ALA A 240 -2.49 -13.09 -1.10
CA ALA A 240 -3.38 -13.86 -0.24
C ALA A 240 -4.84 -13.79 -0.72
N GLU A 241 -5.36 -12.59 -1.00
CA GLU A 241 -6.72 -12.41 -1.52
C GLU A 241 -6.92 -13.10 -2.87
N THR A 242 -5.90 -13.09 -3.75
CA THR A 242 -5.92 -13.79 -5.05
C THR A 242 -5.92 -15.31 -4.88
N ALA A 243 -5.17 -15.83 -3.91
CA ALA A 243 -5.18 -17.25 -3.58
C ALA A 243 -6.52 -17.70 -2.99
N LEU A 244 -7.12 -16.90 -2.09
CA LEU A 244 -8.48 -17.14 -1.56
C LEU A 244 -9.51 -17.22 -2.68
N ALA A 245 -9.52 -16.24 -3.59
CA ALA A 245 -10.46 -16.22 -4.71
C ALA A 245 -10.25 -17.39 -5.69
N GLY A 246 -9.04 -17.95 -5.74
CA GLY A 246 -8.72 -19.14 -6.53
C GLY A 246 -8.91 -20.47 -5.80
N GLY A 247 -9.42 -20.48 -4.56
CA GLY A 247 -9.61 -21.71 -3.78
C GLY A 247 -8.32 -22.37 -3.29
N ARG A 248 -7.20 -21.64 -3.22
CA ARG A 248 -5.87 -22.16 -2.84
C ARG A 248 -5.55 -21.77 -1.40
N ALA A 249 -6.14 -22.50 -0.46
CA ALA A 249 -6.15 -22.16 0.98
C ALA A 249 -4.73 -22.06 1.58
N ASP A 250 -3.86 -23.04 1.32
CA ASP A 250 -2.51 -23.07 1.88
C ASP A 250 -1.65 -21.90 1.38
N GLU A 251 -1.75 -21.59 0.09
CA GLU A 251 -1.07 -20.43 -0.51
C GLU A 251 -1.59 -19.11 0.05
N ALA A 252 -2.90 -19.02 0.28
CA ALA A 252 -3.51 -17.85 0.90
C ALA A 252 -2.98 -17.63 2.32
N LEU A 253 -2.92 -18.70 3.13
CA LEU A 253 -2.43 -18.63 4.50
C LEU A 253 -0.95 -18.24 4.53
N ALA A 254 -0.11 -18.89 3.72
CA ALA A 254 1.31 -18.56 3.62
C ALA A 254 1.54 -17.09 3.23
N ALA A 255 0.82 -16.59 2.22
CA ALA A 255 0.92 -15.20 1.81
C ALA A 255 0.44 -14.23 2.91
N ALA A 256 -0.64 -14.55 3.62
CA ALA A 256 -1.16 -13.73 4.71
C ALA A 256 -0.20 -13.66 5.90
N GLU A 257 0.44 -14.78 6.26
CA GLU A 257 1.45 -14.84 7.32
C GLU A 257 2.71 -14.05 6.97
N ILE A 258 3.16 -14.10 5.71
CA ILE A 258 4.25 -13.24 5.23
C ILE A 258 3.87 -11.76 5.35
N ALA A 259 2.65 -11.38 4.96
CA ALA A 259 2.19 -10.00 5.12
C ALA A 259 2.18 -9.56 6.59
N LEU A 260 1.74 -10.44 7.50
CA LEU A 260 1.75 -10.16 8.94
C LEU A 260 3.17 -10.01 9.48
N ALA A 261 4.09 -10.90 9.12
CA ALA A 261 5.48 -10.84 9.54
C ALA A 261 6.16 -9.52 9.11
N TRP A 262 5.84 -9.02 7.91
CA TRP A 262 6.28 -7.69 7.47
C TRP A 262 5.60 -6.57 8.23
N ALA A 263 4.28 -6.66 8.46
CA ALA A 263 3.53 -5.62 9.14
C ALA A 263 3.99 -5.43 10.59
N GLU A 264 4.39 -6.51 11.27
CA GLU A 264 4.89 -6.47 12.66
C GLU A 264 6.26 -5.79 12.80
N ARG A 265 7.01 -5.63 11.70
CA ARG A 265 8.25 -4.84 11.65
C ARG A 265 7.98 -3.34 11.48
N THR A 266 6.73 -2.94 11.24
CA THR A 266 6.34 -1.54 11.04
C THR A 266 5.57 -1.00 12.24
N PRO A 267 5.63 0.32 12.52
CA PRO A 267 4.85 0.93 13.60
C PRO A 267 3.35 1.01 13.26
N SER A 268 2.94 0.68 12.03
CA SER A 268 1.57 0.91 11.56
C SER A 268 0.57 -0.06 12.17
N ILE A 269 -0.29 0.44 13.05
CA ILE A 269 -1.40 -0.36 13.60
C ILE A 269 -2.35 -0.82 12.49
N ARG A 270 -2.62 0.02 11.49
CA ARG A 270 -3.50 -0.33 10.36
C ARG A 270 -2.95 -1.51 9.55
N HIS A 271 -1.65 -1.53 9.25
CA HIS A 271 -1.06 -2.67 8.53
C HIS A 271 -1.11 -3.95 9.36
N ARG A 272 -0.86 -3.88 10.68
CA ARG A 272 -0.94 -5.05 11.56
C ARG A 272 -2.36 -5.61 11.65
N VAL A 273 -3.35 -4.74 11.91
CA VAL A 273 -4.77 -5.11 12.00
C VAL A 273 -5.26 -5.72 10.69
N LYS A 274 -5.01 -5.08 9.55
CA LYS A 274 -5.43 -5.62 8.25
C LYS A 274 -4.72 -6.95 7.94
N SER A 275 -3.44 -7.10 8.26
CA SER A 275 -2.74 -8.38 8.03
C SER A 275 -3.31 -9.51 8.87
N ARG A 276 -3.63 -9.26 10.15
CA ARG A 276 -4.31 -10.26 11.01
C ARG A 276 -5.68 -10.63 10.48
N LEU A 277 -6.44 -9.68 9.94
CA LEU A 277 -7.72 -9.95 9.30
C LEU A 277 -7.57 -10.92 8.11
N LEU A 278 -6.54 -10.74 7.28
CA LEU A 278 -6.27 -11.69 6.19
C LEU A 278 -5.86 -13.08 6.70
N VAL A 279 -5.02 -13.16 7.75
CA VAL A 279 -4.66 -14.45 8.37
C VAL A 279 -5.91 -15.12 8.93
N ALA A 280 -6.81 -14.38 9.57
CA ALA A 280 -8.09 -14.92 10.08
C ALA A 280 -8.94 -15.50 8.94
N ALA A 281 -9.08 -14.77 7.83
CA ALA A 281 -9.83 -15.25 6.67
C ALA A 281 -9.19 -16.50 6.04
N ALA A 282 -7.87 -16.51 5.87
CA ALA A 282 -7.15 -17.65 5.29
C ALA A 282 -7.17 -18.89 6.20
N ALA A 283 -6.99 -18.72 7.51
CA ALA A 283 -7.11 -19.81 8.49
C ALA A 283 -8.52 -20.42 8.46
N GLY A 284 -9.57 -19.59 8.36
CA GLY A 284 -10.95 -20.06 8.26
C GLY A 284 -11.20 -20.92 7.03
N VAL A 285 -10.69 -20.51 5.86
CA VAL A 285 -10.79 -21.29 4.61
C VAL A 285 -9.94 -22.56 4.65
N ALA A 286 -8.80 -22.54 5.35
CA ALA A 286 -7.95 -23.71 5.58
C ALA A 286 -8.53 -24.69 6.64
N GLY A 287 -9.65 -24.35 7.29
CA GLY A 287 -10.31 -25.19 8.30
C GLY A 287 -9.84 -24.99 9.74
N ASP A 288 -8.88 -24.10 10.00
CA ASP A 288 -8.45 -23.71 11.35
C ASP A 288 -9.39 -22.62 11.90
N THR A 289 -10.60 -23.04 12.24
CA THR A 289 -11.70 -22.18 12.67
C THR A 289 -11.44 -21.53 14.03
N GLY A 290 -10.71 -22.23 14.92
CA GLY A 290 -10.30 -21.69 16.22
C GLY A 290 -9.34 -20.50 16.08
N ARG A 291 -8.30 -20.65 15.24
CA ARG A 291 -7.37 -19.54 14.95
C ARG A 291 -8.08 -18.38 14.24
N ALA A 292 -8.97 -18.69 13.30
CA ALA A 292 -9.76 -17.68 12.60
C ALA A 292 -10.62 -16.86 13.57
N ALA A 293 -11.35 -17.51 14.48
CA ALA A 293 -12.20 -16.86 15.47
C ALA A 293 -11.37 -16.01 16.46
N GLY A 294 -10.28 -16.56 16.99
CA GLY A 294 -9.40 -15.83 17.92
C GLY A 294 -8.77 -14.57 17.30
N LEU A 295 -8.32 -14.66 16.05
CA LEU A 295 -7.79 -13.50 15.32
C LEU A 295 -8.89 -12.49 14.97
N ALA A 296 -10.09 -12.93 14.60
CA ALA A 296 -11.21 -12.04 14.32
C ALA A 296 -11.62 -11.23 15.56
N ALA A 297 -11.67 -11.86 16.74
CA ALA A 297 -11.94 -11.18 18.00
C ALA A 297 -10.86 -10.11 18.32
N LEU A 298 -9.58 -10.46 18.13
CA LEU A 298 -8.48 -9.51 18.33
C LEU A 298 -8.54 -8.32 17.34
N VAL A 299 -8.84 -8.59 16.06
CA VAL A 299 -8.97 -7.55 15.03
C VAL A 299 -10.11 -6.60 15.36
N GLU A 300 -11.24 -7.12 15.81
CA GLU A 300 -12.39 -6.32 16.22
C GLU A 300 -12.06 -5.37 17.38
N GLU A 301 -11.44 -5.90 18.45
CA GLU A 301 -10.96 -5.11 19.60
C GLU A 301 -10.05 -3.96 19.13
N GLN A 302 -9.01 -4.30 18.37
CA GLN A 302 -8.05 -3.33 17.84
C GLN A 302 -8.69 -2.28 16.93
N CYS A 303 -9.68 -2.68 16.13
CA CYS A 303 -10.42 -1.74 15.28
C CYS A 303 -11.25 -0.76 16.10
N ARG A 304 -11.86 -1.20 17.21
CA ARG A 304 -12.63 -0.32 18.10
C ARG A 304 -11.74 0.68 18.82
N GLU A 305 -10.64 0.21 19.42
CA GLU A 305 -9.68 1.07 20.11
C GLU A 305 -9.07 2.12 19.17
N SER A 306 -8.75 1.70 17.94
CA SER A 306 -8.04 2.53 16.96
C SER A 306 -8.97 3.31 16.01
N GLY A 307 -10.29 3.14 16.09
CA GLY A 307 -11.25 3.81 15.21
C GLY A 307 -11.16 3.41 13.73
N LEU A 308 -10.66 2.21 13.42
CA LEU A 308 -10.48 1.70 12.05
C LEU A 308 -11.79 1.14 11.49
N VAL A 309 -12.79 2.02 11.30
CA VAL A 309 -14.17 1.64 10.91
C VAL A 309 -14.23 0.77 9.64
N PRO A 310 -13.47 1.03 8.56
CA PRO A 310 -13.48 0.15 7.38
C PRO A 310 -12.99 -1.28 7.67
N LEU A 311 -12.00 -1.45 8.56
CA LEU A 311 -11.51 -2.78 8.94
C LEU A 311 -12.45 -3.47 9.92
N ARG A 312 -13.12 -2.72 10.80
CA ARG A 312 -14.20 -3.26 11.64
C ARG A 312 -15.33 -3.81 10.79
N TRP A 313 -15.75 -3.08 9.75
CA TRP A 313 -16.74 -3.55 8.79
C TRP A 313 -16.31 -4.86 8.13
N ALA A 314 -15.08 -4.93 7.62
CA ALA A 314 -14.56 -6.14 6.99
C ALA A 314 -14.44 -7.33 7.96
N CYS A 315 -14.05 -7.07 9.21
CA CYS A 315 -14.00 -8.08 10.28
C CYS A 315 -15.40 -8.59 10.64
N ALA A 316 -16.38 -7.70 10.75
CA ALA A 316 -17.77 -8.06 10.99
C ALA A 316 -18.34 -8.92 9.84
N MET A 317 -18.05 -8.56 8.58
CA MET A 317 -18.39 -9.37 7.41
C MET A 317 -17.70 -10.74 7.38
N LEU A 318 -16.46 -10.86 7.87
CA LEU A 318 -15.79 -12.15 8.02
C LEU A 318 -16.50 -13.01 9.09
N ARG A 319 -16.83 -12.40 10.24
CA ARG A 319 -17.45 -13.09 11.37
C ARG A 319 -18.84 -13.65 11.07
N THR A 320 -19.59 -13.09 10.11
CA THR A 320 -20.87 -13.69 9.68
C THR A 320 -20.69 -15.01 8.92
N GLY A 321 -19.48 -15.26 8.38
CA GLY A 321 -19.15 -16.50 7.66
C GLY A 321 -18.33 -17.51 8.48
N LEU A 322 -17.86 -17.14 9.67
CA LEU A 322 -17.13 -18.05 10.55
C LEU A 322 -18.09 -18.92 11.36
N PRO A 323 -17.72 -20.16 11.74
CA PRO A 323 -18.50 -20.97 12.65
C PRO A 323 -18.60 -20.25 14.01
N ALA A 324 -19.81 -20.18 14.56
CA ALA A 324 -20.01 -19.68 15.91
C ALA A 324 -19.56 -20.72 16.93
N SER A 325 -19.00 -20.27 18.05
CA SER A 325 -18.43 -21.14 19.09
C SER A 325 -19.23 -21.14 20.40
N GLY A 326 -20.17 -20.22 20.59
CA GLY A 326 -20.97 -20.11 21.80
C GLY A 326 -22.27 -20.91 21.78
N ALA A 327 -23.01 -20.82 22.88
CA ALA A 327 -24.27 -21.51 23.09
C ALA A 327 -25.40 -21.04 22.14
N GLU A 328 -25.27 -19.82 21.59
CA GLU A 328 -26.29 -19.18 20.73
C GLU A 328 -25.69 -18.70 19.39
N PRO A 329 -25.36 -19.63 18.46
CA PRO A 329 -24.76 -19.32 17.16
C PRO A 329 -25.48 -18.23 16.35
N ALA A 330 -26.82 -18.27 16.34
CA ALA A 330 -27.64 -17.33 15.60
C ALA A 330 -27.51 -15.90 16.15
N ALA A 331 -27.37 -15.74 17.47
CA ALA A 331 -27.19 -14.44 18.11
C ALA A 331 -25.81 -13.83 17.79
N GLU A 332 -24.76 -14.66 17.73
CA GLU A 332 -23.41 -14.22 17.35
C GLU A 332 -23.37 -13.70 15.90
N HIS A 333 -23.96 -14.45 14.96
CA HIS A 333 -24.05 -14.03 13.57
C HIS A 333 -24.92 -12.79 13.38
N ALA A 334 -26.04 -12.68 14.11
CA ALA A 334 -26.88 -11.49 14.10
C ALA A 334 -26.14 -10.25 14.63
N HIS A 335 -25.34 -10.40 15.69
CA HIS A 335 -24.50 -9.31 16.22
C HIS A 335 -23.44 -8.87 15.22
N ALA A 336 -22.75 -9.82 14.56
CA ALA A 336 -21.78 -9.51 13.52
C ALA A 336 -22.42 -8.77 12.32
N ALA A 337 -23.61 -9.20 11.89
CA ALA A 337 -24.37 -8.53 10.83
C ALA A 337 -24.79 -7.10 11.23
N ALA A 338 -25.26 -6.91 12.47
CA ALA A 338 -25.60 -5.58 12.99
C ALA A 338 -24.37 -4.66 13.06
N ASP A 339 -23.20 -5.20 13.45
CA ASP A 339 -21.97 -4.41 13.50
C ASP A 339 -21.49 -3.99 12.10
N ALA A 340 -21.59 -4.89 11.12
CA ALA A 340 -21.32 -4.57 9.72
C ALA A 340 -22.25 -3.46 9.23
N GLU A 341 -23.55 -3.52 9.52
CA GLU A 341 -24.50 -2.47 9.13
C GLU A 341 -24.19 -1.12 9.79
N ALA A 342 -23.88 -1.12 11.09
CA ALA A 342 -23.50 0.10 11.81
C ALA A 342 -22.24 0.76 11.22
N CYS A 343 -21.21 -0.04 10.91
CA CYS A 343 -20.00 0.45 10.26
C CYS A 343 -20.28 0.98 8.85
N ARG A 344 -21.08 0.26 8.05
CA ARG A 344 -21.50 0.67 6.70
C ARG A 344 -22.23 2.01 6.73
N ALA A 345 -23.15 2.21 7.67
CA ALA A 345 -23.89 3.45 7.85
C ALA A 345 -22.95 4.62 8.22
N LEU A 346 -21.99 4.41 9.13
CA LEU A 346 -21.02 5.42 9.51
C LEU A 346 -20.09 5.81 8.35
N ILE A 347 -19.56 4.81 7.63
CA ILE A 347 -18.75 5.03 6.42
C ILE A 347 -19.54 5.83 5.39
N SER A 348 -20.84 5.51 5.21
CA SER A 348 -21.71 6.21 4.26
C SER A 348 -21.90 7.68 4.62
N ARG A 349 -22.17 8.00 5.89
CA ARG A 349 -22.24 9.39 6.39
C ARG A 349 -20.93 10.14 6.19
N ARG A 350 -19.80 9.45 6.23
CA ARG A 350 -18.45 10.00 5.99
C ARG A 350 -18.05 10.06 4.51
N GLY A 351 -18.98 9.81 3.59
CA GLY A 351 -18.77 9.94 2.14
C GLY A 351 -18.29 8.67 1.44
N GLY A 352 -18.30 7.52 2.11
CA GLY A 352 -18.22 6.22 1.47
C GLY A 352 -19.51 5.92 0.71
N ARG A 353 -19.41 5.29 -0.46
CA ARG A 353 -20.56 4.85 -1.23
C ARG A 353 -20.30 3.44 -1.71
N PHE A 354 -20.84 2.46 -0.99
CA PHE A 354 -20.73 1.06 -1.36
C PHE A 354 -21.40 0.81 -2.71
N ARG A 355 -20.81 -0.08 -3.51
CA ARG A 355 -21.46 -0.60 -4.71
C ARG A 355 -22.75 -1.30 -4.27
N GLY A 356 -23.88 -0.94 -4.89
CA GLY A 356 -25.15 -1.60 -4.62
C GLY A 356 -25.09 -3.08 -5.02
N SER A 357 -25.84 -3.93 -4.35
CA SER A 357 -25.99 -5.36 -4.64
C SER A 357 -26.76 -5.67 -5.94
N GLY A 358 -26.85 -4.70 -6.86
CA GLY A 358 -27.62 -4.80 -8.10
C GLY A 358 -26.78 -4.54 -9.34
N ARG A 359 -26.56 -5.61 -10.11
CA ARG A 359 -26.03 -5.71 -11.49
C ARG A 359 -24.51 -5.52 -11.66
#